data_AF-A0A2S0XQL4-F1
#
_entry.id   AF-A0A2S0XQL4-F1
#
_cell.length_a   1.000
_cell.length_b   1.000
_cell.length_c   1.000
_cell.angle_alpha   90.00
_cell.angle_beta   90.00
_cell.angle_gamma   90.00
#
_symmetry.space_group_name_H-M   'P 1'
#
loop_
_entity.id
_entity.type
_entity.pdbx_description
1 polymer ?
#
loop_
_entity_poly.entity_id
_entity_poly.type
_entity_poly.pdbx_seq_one_letter_code
_entity_poly.pdbx_strand_id
1 'polypeptide(L)'
;MQLPGISPTIPATEAPTDLSRARLAIVVGNQIMSVPAEGIGNAFGFQPLDSDLTAIAALTTTTYGRSLLTSVSAAALFSSIKQAADTTTTGVVELATNSETQTGTDATRAVTPAGLRSATRELLLANRTYYVRTDGSNSNDGSANTSGSAFLTLQKAVNVVLTLDLNGFDVTIAVADGTYTGATIITKNWVGGTVIISGSTSAILSVTSNHVIATVVPLANLLSIVGLKLATTTAGDCIRNSAGGTIWFTGTEFGACAANHINADAAGAIVECRGSYTITGGATNHVIARYGGFFRMTSRTATLSGTPAFSTAFANATTNGTVLANGSTFSGAATGKRYQADANAVINSGGGGASHFPGSVAGTTATGGQYI
;
A
#
# COMPACT_ATOMS: atom_id res chain seq x y z
N MET A 1 -50.02 34.69 -97.83
CA MET A 1 -51.26 34.79 -97.04
C MET A 1 -50.88 35.40 -95.70
N GLN A 2 -51.23 36.68 -95.52
CA GLN A 2 -50.81 37.53 -94.40
C GLN A 2 -51.76 37.30 -93.22
N LEU A 3 -51.23 36.84 -92.07
CA LEU A 3 -51.97 36.83 -90.80
C LEU A 3 -51.76 38.19 -90.11
N PRO A 4 -52.81 38.96 -89.78
CA PRO A 4 -52.66 40.25 -89.15
C PRO A 4 -52.69 40.15 -87.62
N GLY A 5 -51.85 40.96 -86.96
CA GLY A 5 -52.02 41.40 -85.59
C GLY A 5 -51.43 40.49 -84.51
N ILE A 6 -50.25 40.86 -84.00
CA ILE A 6 -49.97 41.12 -82.58
C ILE A 6 -48.52 41.63 -82.51
N SER A 7 -48.36 42.93 -82.32
CA SER A 7 -47.36 43.50 -81.41
C SER A 7 -47.78 44.94 -81.11
N PRO A 8 -47.62 45.39 -79.86
CA PRO A 8 -46.35 46.03 -79.59
C PRO A 8 -45.70 45.56 -78.28
N THR A 9 -44.40 45.32 -78.36
CA THR A 9 -43.38 45.79 -77.41
C THR A 9 -43.90 46.27 -76.04
N ILE A 10 -43.68 45.47 -75.00
CA ILE A 10 -43.72 45.93 -73.61
C ILE A 10 -42.46 46.80 -73.37
N PRO A 11 -42.59 48.06 -72.92
CA PRO A 11 -41.45 48.91 -72.62
C PRO A 11 -40.64 48.37 -71.43
N ALA A 12 -39.31 48.37 -71.53
CA ALA A 12 -38.37 47.90 -70.53
C ALA A 12 -38.18 48.89 -69.37
N THR A 13 -39.26 49.39 -68.77
CA THR A 13 -39.21 50.29 -67.62
C THR A 13 -40.23 49.83 -66.58
N GLU A 14 -39.69 49.45 -65.42
CA GLU A 14 -40.36 48.87 -64.24
C GLU A 14 -40.60 47.36 -64.34
N ALA A 15 -39.67 46.58 -63.78
CA ALA A 15 -39.99 45.24 -63.32
C ALA A 15 -41.16 45.36 -62.33
N PRO A 16 -42.30 44.68 -62.56
CA PRO A 16 -43.48 44.86 -61.72
C PRO A 16 -43.15 44.52 -60.27
N THR A 17 -43.36 45.48 -59.37
CA THR A 17 -43.19 45.32 -57.90
C THR A 17 -44.24 44.40 -57.29
N ASP A 18 -45.28 44.05 -58.06
CA ASP A 18 -46.31 43.08 -57.71
C ASP A 18 -46.12 41.79 -58.52
N LEU A 19 -45.48 40.81 -57.88
CA LEU A 19 -45.21 39.50 -58.47
C LEU A 19 -46.47 38.63 -58.63
N SER A 20 -47.64 39.07 -58.11
CA SER A 20 -48.89 38.30 -58.22
C SER A 20 -49.43 38.17 -59.64
N ARG A 21 -48.94 39.02 -60.56
CA ARG A 21 -49.29 39.00 -61.98
C ARG A 21 -48.19 38.45 -62.88
N ALA A 22 -46.98 38.24 -62.35
CA ALA A 22 -45.90 37.65 -63.12
C ALA A 22 -46.18 36.15 -63.32
N ARG A 23 -46.19 35.67 -64.56
CA ARG A 23 -46.37 34.25 -64.89
C ARG A 23 -45.22 33.76 -65.76
N LEU A 24 -44.60 32.65 -65.37
CA LEU A 24 -43.62 31.98 -66.21
C LEU A 24 -44.36 31.02 -67.15
N ALA A 25 -44.15 31.15 -68.45
CA ALA A 25 -44.66 30.23 -69.44
C ALA A 25 -43.65 29.08 -69.60
N ILE A 26 -44.05 27.86 -69.22
CA ILE A 26 -43.27 26.65 -69.44
C ILE A 26 -43.89 25.89 -70.61
N VAL A 27 -43.08 25.61 -71.64
CA VAL A 27 -43.51 24.85 -72.83
C VAL A 27 -43.06 23.41 -72.65
N VAL A 28 -44.00 22.46 -72.64
CA VAL A 28 -43.71 21.03 -72.64
C VAL A 28 -44.43 20.40 -73.83
N GLY A 29 -43.67 19.94 -74.82
CA GLY A 29 -44.23 19.52 -76.11
C GLY A 29 -44.98 20.66 -76.79
N ASN A 30 -46.24 20.43 -77.18
CA ASN A 30 -47.10 21.42 -77.84
C ASN A 30 -48.04 22.20 -76.89
N GLN A 31 -47.84 22.11 -75.57
CA GLN A 31 -48.66 22.80 -74.57
C GLN A 31 -47.85 23.92 -73.90
N ILE A 32 -48.47 25.09 -73.74
CA ILE A 32 -47.93 26.21 -72.94
C ILE A 32 -48.69 26.23 -71.62
N MET A 33 -48.00 25.95 -70.53
CA MET A 33 -48.55 26.04 -69.17
C MET A 33 -48.06 27.34 -68.52
N SER A 34 -48.99 28.15 -68.00
CA SER A 34 -48.65 29.38 -67.25
C SER A 34 -48.68 29.09 -65.75
N VAL A 35 -47.57 29.32 -65.06
CA VAL A 35 -47.48 29.16 -63.61
C VAL A 35 -47.30 30.55 -62.97
N PRO A 36 -48.14 30.95 -61.99
CA PRO A 36 -47.93 32.20 -61.25
C PRO A 36 -46.57 32.18 -60.54
N ALA A 37 -45.82 33.28 -60.63
CA ALA A 37 -44.44 33.39 -60.14
C ALA A 37 -44.31 33.10 -58.64
N GLU A 38 -45.33 33.49 -57.87
CA GLU A 38 -45.49 33.19 -56.44
C GLU A 38 -45.67 31.69 -56.12
N GLY A 39 -46.03 30.86 -57.11
CA GLY A 39 -46.09 29.39 -56.98
C GLY A 39 -44.80 28.66 -57.34
N ILE A 40 -43.76 29.36 -57.83
CA ILE A 40 -42.50 28.75 -58.28
C ILE A 40 -41.51 28.61 -57.11
N GLY A 41 -41.64 29.44 -56.07
CA GLY A 41 -40.77 29.49 -54.89
C GLY A 41 -41.00 28.36 -53.88
N ASN A 42 -40.90 27.11 -54.33
CA ASN A 42 -40.59 25.87 -53.58
C ASN A 42 -40.88 24.61 -54.41
N ALA A 43 -41.42 24.75 -55.64
CA ALA A 43 -41.89 23.63 -56.46
C ALA A 43 -40.80 22.60 -56.84
N PHE A 44 -39.53 22.95 -56.67
CA PHE A 44 -38.38 22.09 -56.99
C PHE A 44 -37.51 21.73 -55.77
N GLY A 45 -37.93 22.10 -54.54
CA GLY A 45 -37.17 21.81 -53.32
C GLY A 45 -35.85 22.58 -53.16
N PHE A 46 -35.63 23.63 -53.96
CA PHE A 46 -34.47 24.51 -53.87
C PHE A 46 -34.85 25.85 -53.22
N GLN A 47 -34.04 26.32 -52.27
CA GLN A 47 -34.17 27.65 -51.67
C GLN A 47 -33.66 28.75 -52.65
N PRO A 48 -34.29 29.94 -52.71
CA PRO A 48 -33.81 31.06 -53.53
C PRO A 48 -32.38 31.46 -53.17
N LEU A 49 -31.61 31.93 -54.15
CA LEU A 49 -30.26 32.44 -53.90
C LEU A 49 -30.36 33.75 -53.09
N ASP A 50 -29.91 33.72 -51.84
CA ASP A 50 -29.82 34.88 -50.95
C ASP A 50 -28.38 35.12 -50.48
N SER A 51 -28.19 36.14 -49.65
CA SER A 51 -26.87 36.47 -49.09
C SER A 51 -26.28 35.32 -48.27
N ASP A 52 -27.14 34.54 -47.59
CA ASP A 52 -26.73 33.46 -46.71
C ASP A 52 -26.27 32.25 -47.54
N LEU A 53 -26.99 31.93 -48.63
CA LEU A 53 -26.63 30.88 -49.59
C LEU A 53 -25.39 31.26 -50.42
N THR A 54 -25.22 32.55 -50.73
CA THR A 54 -24.00 33.03 -51.40
C THR A 54 -22.80 32.96 -50.45
N ALA A 55 -22.99 33.31 -49.17
CA ALA A 55 -21.95 33.20 -48.14
C ALA A 55 -21.54 31.74 -47.88
N ILE A 56 -22.49 30.80 -47.86
CA ILE A 56 -22.18 29.37 -47.67
C ILE A 56 -21.49 28.76 -48.89
N ALA A 57 -21.87 29.19 -50.11
CA ALA A 57 -21.26 28.72 -51.36
C ALA A 57 -19.86 29.31 -51.59
N ALA A 58 -19.59 30.52 -51.08
CA ALA A 58 -18.27 31.15 -51.14
C ALA A 58 -17.27 30.59 -50.11
N LEU A 59 -17.74 29.82 -49.13
CA LEU A 59 -16.88 29.20 -48.14
C LEU A 59 -16.04 28.11 -48.82
N THR A 60 -14.73 28.38 -49.01
CA THR A 60 -13.75 27.46 -49.60
C THR A 60 -13.41 26.32 -48.63
N THR A 61 -14.41 25.55 -48.24
CA THR A 61 -14.22 24.38 -47.38
C THR A 61 -13.60 23.25 -48.18
N THR A 62 -12.56 22.64 -47.62
CA THR A 62 -12.09 21.33 -48.07
C THR A 62 -13.15 20.27 -47.71
N THR A 63 -13.02 19.06 -48.27
CA THR A 63 -13.86 17.91 -47.86
C THR A 63 -13.84 17.71 -46.34
N TYR A 64 -12.72 18.00 -45.69
CA TYR A 64 -12.58 18.01 -44.24
C TYR A 64 -13.56 18.99 -43.55
N GLY A 65 -13.61 20.25 -43.99
CA GLY A 65 -14.52 21.26 -43.44
C GLY A 65 -16.00 20.88 -43.59
N ARG A 66 -16.40 20.31 -44.75
CA ARG A 66 -17.76 19.81 -44.95
C ARG A 66 -18.12 18.65 -44.03
N SER A 67 -17.19 17.74 -43.75
CA SER A 67 -17.44 16.60 -42.85
C SER A 67 -17.74 17.04 -41.40
N LEU A 68 -17.18 18.18 -40.98
CA LEU A 68 -17.42 18.77 -39.67
C LEU A 68 -18.86 19.29 -39.55
N LEU A 69 -19.34 19.96 -40.60
CA LEU A 69 -20.70 20.53 -40.67
C LEU A 69 -21.79 19.46 -40.73
N THR A 70 -21.50 18.29 -41.31
CA THR A 70 -22.45 17.17 -41.43
C THR A 70 -22.38 16.18 -40.27
N SER A 71 -21.59 16.47 -39.22
CA SER A 71 -21.42 15.56 -38.09
C SER A 71 -22.72 15.43 -37.30
N VAL A 72 -23.22 14.21 -37.14
CA VAL A 72 -24.52 13.91 -36.51
C VAL A 72 -24.49 13.98 -34.97
N SER A 73 -23.31 14.10 -34.37
CA SER A 73 -23.13 14.20 -32.92
C SER A 73 -21.76 14.80 -32.56
N ALA A 74 -21.63 15.25 -31.31
CA ALA A 74 -20.34 15.70 -30.77
C ALA A 74 -19.26 14.61 -30.81
N ALA A 75 -19.63 13.33 -30.66
CA ALA A 75 -18.70 12.21 -30.76
C ALA A 75 -18.20 12.00 -32.20
N ALA A 76 -19.09 12.14 -33.19
CA ALA A 76 -18.73 12.07 -34.60
C ALA A 76 -17.80 13.24 -34.99
N LEU A 77 -18.14 14.45 -34.53
CA LEU A 77 -17.32 15.66 -34.69
C LEU A 77 -15.92 15.45 -34.11
N PHE A 78 -15.85 14.99 -32.86
CA PHE A 78 -14.59 14.74 -32.16
C PHE A 78 -13.73 13.69 -32.87
N SER A 79 -14.34 12.62 -33.40
CA SER A 79 -13.60 11.61 -34.16
C SER A 79 -12.96 12.15 -35.45
N SER A 80 -13.56 13.17 -36.06
CA SER A 80 -13.05 13.81 -37.28
C SER A 80 -11.89 14.77 -37.00
N ILE A 81 -11.81 15.33 -35.79
CA ILE A 81 -10.81 16.33 -35.41
C ILE A 81 -9.76 15.84 -34.41
N LYS A 82 -9.94 14.66 -33.81
CA LYS A 82 -8.98 14.12 -32.83
C LYS A 82 -7.64 13.83 -33.51
N GLN A 83 -6.57 14.39 -32.96
CA GLN A 83 -5.19 14.04 -33.28
C GLN A 83 -4.65 13.12 -32.19
N ALA A 84 -3.95 12.05 -32.56
CA ALA A 84 -3.22 11.23 -31.60
C ALA A 84 -2.05 12.02 -31.02
N ALA A 85 -1.83 11.96 -29.70
CA ALA A 85 -0.65 12.57 -29.09
C ALA A 85 0.62 11.75 -29.39
N ASP A 86 1.76 12.41 -29.54
CA ASP A 86 3.09 11.80 -29.54
C ASP A 86 4.09 12.65 -28.73
N THR A 87 5.38 12.29 -28.72
CA THR A 87 6.42 13.01 -27.95
C THR A 87 6.73 14.42 -28.46
N THR A 88 6.17 14.80 -29.61
CA THR A 88 6.42 16.07 -30.32
C THR A 88 5.14 16.81 -30.72
N THR A 89 3.98 16.15 -30.72
CA THR A 89 2.68 16.73 -31.04
C THR A 89 1.67 16.57 -29.91
N THR A 90 0.91 17.64 -29.66
CA THR A 90 -0.22 17.60 -28.72
C THR A 90 -1.37 16.80 -29.33
N GLY A 91 -2.09 16.03 -28.52
CA GLY A 91 -3.25 15.28 -29.00
C GLY A 91 -4.00 14.61 -27.85
N VAL A 92 -4.84 13.62 -28.20
CA VAL A 92 -5.58 12.82 -27.24
C VAL A 92 -4.91 11.47 -27.03
N VAL A 93 -5.02 10.94 -25.81
CA VAL A 93 -4.52 9.62 -25.42
C VAL A 93 -5.66 8.77 -24.90
N GLU A 94 -5.57 7.46 -25.13
CA GLU A 94 -6.41 6.50 -24.43
C GLU A 94 -5.83 6.22 -23.03
N LEU A 95 -6.70 5.99 -22.05
CA LEU A 95 -6.29 5.77 -20.66
C LEU A 95 -6.13 4.28 -20.40
N ALA A 96 -5.01 3.90 -19.78
CA ALA A 96 -4.79 2.56 -19.30
C ALA A 96 -5.70 2.27 -18.09
N THR A 97 -6.24 1.07 -18.04
CA THR A 97 -6.87 0.52 -16.83
C THR A 97 -5.80 0.23 -15.77
N ASN A 98 -6.22 0.02 -14.52
CA ASN A 98 -5.31 -0.39 -13.45
C ASN A 98 -4.62 -1.74 -13.77
N SER A 99 -5.32 -2.65 -14.46
CA SER A 99 -4.76 -3.96 -14.86
C SER A 99 -3.62 -3.79 -15.87
N GLU A 100 -3.83 -2.92 -16.86
CA GLU A 100 -2.81 -2.62 -17.87
C GLU A 100 -1.63 -1.87 -17.27
N THR A 101 -1.90 -0.93 -16.35
CA THR A 101 -0.82 -0.22 -15.65
C THR A 101 0.04 -1.16 -14.82
N GLN A 102 -0.58 -2.11 -14.08
CA GLN A 102 0.15 -3.11 -13.31
C GLN A 102 0.92 -4.11 -14.19
N THR A 103 0.38 -4.45 -15.37
CA THR A 103 1.05 -5.35 -16.32
C THR A 103 2.23 -4.67 -16.99
N GLY A 104 2.14 -3.37 -17.27
CA GLY A 104 3.25 -2.54 -17.76
C GLY A 104 3.70 -2.83 -19.20
N THR A 105 2.93 -3.59 -19.99
CA THR A 105 3.27 -3.94 -21.38
C THR A 105 2.61 -3.04 -22.43
N ASP A 106 1.67 -2.19 -22.03
CA ASP A 106 0.98 -1.29 -22.95
C ASP A 106 1.84 -0.07 -23.25
N ALA A 107 2.27 0.05 -24.52
CA ALA A 107 3.09 1.16 -24.99
C ALA A 107 2.26 2.29 -25.66
N THR A 108 0.93 2.16 -25.69
CA THR A 108 0.03 3.05 -26.42
C THR A 108 -0.85 3.91 -25.52
N ARG A 109 -1.17 3.42 -24.31
CA ARG A 109 -2.09 4.09 -23.38
C ARG A 109 -1.38 4.81 -22.25
N ALA A 110 -1.93 5.96 -21.88
CA ALA A 110 -1.40 6.78 -20.79
C ALA A 110 -1.84 6.26 -19.42
N VAL A 111 -0.92 6.29 -18.45
CA VAL A 111 -1.20 5.94 -17.05
C VAL A 111 -1.97 7.07 -16.37
N THR A 112 -3.00 6.70 -15.59
CA THR A 112 -3.74 7.65 -14.74
C THR A 112 -3.14 7.70 -13.33
N PRO A 113 -3.42 8.72 -12.50
CA PRO A 113 -3.05 8.70 -11.09
C PRO A 113 -3.56 7.47 -10.33
N ALA A 114 -4.73 6.94 -10.69
CA ALA A 114 -5.24 5.70 -10.12
C ALA A 114 -4.43 4.47 -10.57
N GLY A 115 -4.07 4.42 -11.86
CA GLY A 115 -3.19 3.40 -12.41
C GLY A 115 -1.82 3.39 -11.73
N LEU A 116 -1.19 4.56 -11.60
CA LEU A 116 0.10 4.70 -10.93
C LEU A 116 0.04 4.16 -9.50
N ARG A 117 -0.93 4.61 -8.71
CA ARG A 117 -1.14 4.11 -7.34
C ARG A 117 -1.38 2.60 -7.26
N SER A 118 -1.96 1.99 -8.30
CA SER A 118 -2.19 0.54 -8.34
C SER A 118 -0.92 -0.28 -8.63
N ALA A 119 0.10 0.35 -9.22
CA ALA A 119 1.36 -0.31 -9.58
C ALA A 119 2.53 0.03 -8.64
N THR A 120 2.36 1.00 -7.73
CA THR A 120 3.40 1.43 -6.80
C THR A 120 3.01 1.20 -5.35
N ARG A 121 4.00 1.16 -4.46
CA ARG A 121 3.74 1.27 -3.01
C ARG A 121 3.30 2.68 -2.67
N GLU A 122 2.51 2.82 -1.62
CA GLU A 122 2.28 4.13 -1.03
C GLU A 122 3.58 4.61 -0.36
N LEU A 123 4.01 5.82 -0.71
CA LEU A 123 5.17 6.50 -0.12
C LEU A 123 4.71 7.30 1.11
N LEU A 124 5.35 7.09 2.25
CA LEU A 124 5.09 7.90 3.44
C LEU A 124 5.74 9.29 3.35
N LEU A 125 4.99 10.29 3.80
CA LEU A 125 5.43 11.69 3.90
C LEU A 125 5.57 12.17 5.37
N ALA A 126 5.22 11.31 6.32
CA ALA A 126 5.32 11.52 7.76
C ALA A 126 5.24 10.18 8.49
N ASN A 127 5.59 10.19 9.78
CA ASN A 127 5.34 9.05 10.67
C ASN A 127 3.86 8.66 10.64
N ARG A 128 3.58 7.36 10.75
CA ARG A 128 2.21 6.84 10.70
C ARG A 128 1.92 5.93 11.87
N THR A 129 0.71 6.03 12.40
CA THR A 129 0.22 5.12 13.44
C THR A 129 -0.94 4.31 12.89
N TYR A 130 -0.86 2.99 13.09
CA TYR A 130 -1.97 2.07 12.90
C TYR A 130 -2.42 1.51 14.25
N TYR A 131 -3.72 1.38 14.44
CA TYR A 131 -4.30 0.91 15.71
C TYR A 131 -4.78 -0.53 15.60
N VAL A 132 -4.54 -1.31 16.66
CA VAL A 132 -5.01 -2.68 16.81
C VAL A 132 -5.80 -2.79 18.11
N ARG A 133 -7.02 -3.34 18.02
CA ARG A 133 -7.95 -3.49 19.15
C ARG A 133 -8.66 -4.83 19.10
N THR A 134 -8.99 -5.39 20.27
CA THR A 134 -9.75 -6.64 20.39
C THR A 134 -11.20 -6.52 19.89
N ASP A 135 -11.75 -5.31 19.84
CA ASP A 135 -13.07 -4.99 19.32
C ASP A 135 -13.03 -4.36 17.91
N GLY A 136 -11.87 -4.41 17.23
CA GLY A 136 -11.69 -3.92 15.87
C GLY A 136 -12.13 -4.91 14.78
N SER A 137 -11.77 -4.62 13.53
CA SER A 137 -12.02 -5.50 12.38
C SER A 137 -10.85 -5.50 11.40
N ASN A 138 -10.50 -6.67 10.84
CA ASN A 138 -9.46 -6.75 9.80
C ASN A 138 -9.89 -6.18 8.44
N SER A 139 -11.16 -5.81 8.30
CA SER A 139 -11.68 -5.03 7.16
C SER A 139 -11.51 -3.52 7.32
N ASN A 140 -11.13 -3.04 8.52
CA ASN A 140 -10.86 -1.63 8.75
C ASN A 140 -9.50 -1.21 8.16
N ASP A 141 -9.19 0.09 8.20
CA ASP A 141 -7.98 0.70 7.64
C ASP A 141 -6.86 0.92 8.68
N GLY A 142 -7.15 0.74 9.97
CA GLY A 142 -6.23 0.95 11.08
C GLY A 142 -5.98 2.41 11.43
N SER A 143 -6.68 3.38 10.83
CA SER A 143 -6.29 4.80 10.86
C SER A 143 -6.61 5.54 12.17
N ALA A 144 -7.51 4.99 13.00
CA ALA A 144 -7.91 5.61 14.27
C ALA A 144 -8.09 4.59 15.41
N ASN A 145 -7.92 5.04 16.66
CA ASN A 145 -8.11 4.24 17.87
C ASN A 145 -9.59 4.09 18.24
N THR A 146 -10.37 3.49 17.35
CA THR A 146 -11.79 3.20 17.55
C THR A 146 -12.08 1.79 17.03
N SER A 147 -13.12 1.12 17.51
CA SER A 147 -13.54 -0.19 16.97
C SER A 147 -13.88 -0.13 15.48
N GLY A 148 -14.41 1.01 15.01
CA GLY A 148 -14.76 1.24 13.60
C GLY A 148 -13.59 1.46 12.65
N SER A 149 -12.37 1.70 13.16
CA SER A 149 -11.19 1.97 12.33
C SER A 149 -9.99 1.07 12.67
N ALA A 150 -9.84 0.58 13.89
CA ALA A 150 -8.70 -0.26 14.26
C ALA A 150 -8.75 -1.65 13.62
N PHE A 151 -7.59 -2.21 13.33
CA PHE A 151 -7.48 -3.61 12.94
C PHE A 151 -7.82 -4.53 14.12
N LEU A 152 -8.34 -5.72 13.84
CA LEU A 152 -8.58 -6.74 14.86
C LEU A 152 -7.28 -7.45 15.29
N THR A 153 -6.32 -7.59 14.37
CA THR A 153 -5.13 -8.42 14.57
C THR A 153 -3.83 -7.66 14.27
N LEU A 154 -2.79 -7.97 15.04
CA LEU A 154 -1.43 -7.45 14.78
C LEU A 154 -0.90 -7.91 13.42
N GLN A 155 -1.18 -9.15 13.02
CA GLN A 155 -0.77 -9.65 11.71
C GLN A 155 -1.36 -8.82 10.56
N LYS A 156 -2.62 -8.38 10.65
CA LYS A 156 -3.22 -7.49 9.65
C LYS A 156 -2.48 -6.16 9.58
N ALA A 157 -2.16 -5.57 10.73
CA ALA A 157 -1.39 -4.32 10.77
C ALA A 157 -0.01 -4.49 10.12
N VAL A 158 0.74 -5.52 10.49
CA VAL A 158 2.04 -5.85 9.87
C VAL A 158 1.89 -6.02 8.36
N ASN A 159 0.89 -6.78 7.89
CA ASN A 159 0.66 -7.00 6.47
C ASN A 159 0.40 -5.68 5.72
N VAL A 160 -0.28 -4.72 6.33
CA VAL A 160 -0.47 -3.38 5.74
C VAL A 160 0.86 -2.64 5.66
N VAL A 161 1.66 -2.62 6.74
CA VAL A 161 2.98 -1.98 6.73
C VAL A 161 3.90 -2.55 5.64
N LEU A 162 3.84 -3.86 5.40
CA LEU A 162 4.63 -4.52 4.35
C LEU A 162 4.28 -4.08 2.91
N THR A 163 3.17 -3.38 2.71
CA THR A 163 2.77 -2.80 1.40
C THR A 163 3.29 -1.38 1.18
N LEU A 164 3.87 -0.75 2.21
CA LEU A 164 4.30 0.64 2.19
C LEU A 164 5.77 0.77 1.77
N ASP A 165 6.10 1.97 1.29
CA ASP A 165 7.45 2.53 1.34
C ASP A 165 7.46 3.59 2.45
N LEU A 166 8.20 3.31 3.52
CA LEU A 166 8.21 4.14 4.71
C LEU A 166 9.03 5.42 4.52
N ASN A 167 9.83 5.54 3.45
CA ASN A 167 10.60 6.75 3.12
C ASN A 167 11.45 7.29 4.29
N GLY A 168 11.94 6.39 5.16
CA GLY A 168 12.70 6.75 6.36
C GLY A 168 11.85 7.19 7.57
N PHE A 169 10.54 7.33 7.43
CA PHE A 169 9.61 7.60 8.54
C PHE A 169 9.28 6.35 9.34
N ASP A 170 8.86 6.54 10.59
CA ASP A 170 8.50 5.43 11.47
C ASP A 170 7.02 5.08 11.34
N VAL A 171 6.72 3.78 11.37
CA VAL A 171 5.36 3.28 11.51
C VAL A 171 5.17 2.64 12.87
N THR A 172 4.24 3.20 13.65
CA THR A 172 3.83 2.65 14.95
C THR A 172 2.55 1.82 14.80
N ILE A 173 2.60 0.55 15.20
CA ILE A 173 1.44 -0.31 15.40
C ILE A 173 1.09 -0.21 16.89
N ALA A 174 0.11 0.63 17.21
CA ALA A 174 -0.39 0.85 18.56
C ALA A 174 -1.44 -0.20 18.94
N VAL A 175 -1.08 -1.07 19.88
CA VAL A 175 -1.89 -2.19 20.37
C VAL A 175 -2.61 -1.75 21.64
N ALA A 176 -3.94 -1.72 21.59
CA ALA A 176 -4.77 -1.43 22.76
C ALA A 176 -4.75 -2.60 23.75
N ASP A 177 -5.03 -2.29 25.01
CA ASP A 177 -5.15 -3.29 26.07
C ASP A 177 -6.18 -4.38 25.72
N GLY A 178 -5.87 -5.62 26.10
CA GLY A 178 -6.66 -6.78 25.71
C GLY A 178 -5.78 -8.00 25.44
N THR A 179 -6.42 -9.13 25.14
CA THR A 179 -5.72 -10.38 24.80
C THR A 179 -5.83 -10.68 23.31
N TYR A 180 -4.69 -10.87 22.66
CA TYR A 180 -4.55 -11.20 21.25
C TYR A 180 -3.93 -12.59 21.11
N THR A 181 -4.60 -13.48 20.38
CA THR A 181 -4.20 -14.89 20.26
C THR A 181 -3.52 -15.24 18.94
N GLY A 182 -3.46 -14.28 18.01
CA GLY A 182 -2.82 -14.44 16.71
C GLY A 182 -1.31 -14.24 16.79
N ALA A 183 -0.56 -15.09 16.09
CA ALA A 183 0.86 -14.91 15.86
C ALA A 183 1.14 -13.66 15.00
N THR A 184 2.29 -13.02 15.21
CA THR A 184 2.78 -11.90 14.41
C THR A 184 4.07 -12.31 13.72
N ILE A 185 3.96 -12.70 12.45
CA ILE A 185 5.06 -13.22 11.64
C ILE A 185 5.42 -12.22 10.54
N ILE A 186 6.68 -11.78 10.53
CA ILE A 186 7.25 -10.92 9.52
C ILE A 186 7.82 -11.81 8.42
N THR A 187 7.10 -11.90 7.30
CA THR A 187 7.39 -12.81 6.18
C THR A 187 8.08 -12.13 5.00
N LYS A 188 8.18 -10.80 5.02
CA LYS A 188 8.80 -9.98 3.97
C LYS A 188 9.44 -8.75 4.60
N ASN A 189 10.38 -8.14 3.89
CA ASN A 189 10.97 -6.87 4.30
C ASN A 189 10.07 -5.70 3.93
N TRP A 190 9.95 -4.73 4.83
CA TRP A 190 9.45 -3.40 4.51
C TRP A 190 10.58 -2.52 3.97
N VAL A 191 10.23 -1.39 3.36
CA VAL A 191 11.18 -0.47 2.72
C VAL A 191 11.28 0.80 3.56
N GLY A 192 12.50 1.19 3.91
CA GLY A 192 12.80 2.37 4.74
C GLY A 192 12.28 2.28 6.19
N GLY A 193 12.68 3.23 7.03
CA GLY A 193 12.03 3.51 8.33
C GLY A 193 12.08 2.40 9.39
N THR A 194 11.57 2.72 10.58
CA THR A 194 11.41 1.76 11.69
C THR A 194 9.97 1.29 11.79
N VAL A 195 9.77 0.01 12.10
CA VAL A 195 8.46 -0.51 12.51
C VAL A 195 8.46 -0.71 14.02
N ILE A 196 7.51 -0.08 14.70
CA ILE A 196 7.39 -0.08 16.17
C ILE A 196 6.06 -0.76 16.53
N ILE A 197 6.09 -1.88 17.22
CA ILE A 197 4.90 -2.50 17.82
C ILE A 197 4.84 -2.06 19.28
N SER A 198 3.85 -1.23 19.63
CA SER A 198 3.79 -0.56 20.93
C SER A 198 2.45 -0.77 21.61
N GLY A 199 2.45 -1.00 22.93
CA GLY A 199 1.24 -1.05 23.74
C GLY A 199 1.52 -0.77 25.22
N SER A 200 0.79 -1.45 26.10
CA SER A 200 1.10 -1.58 27.53
C SER A 200 1.28 -3.05 27.92
N THR A 201 1.73 -3.36 29.14
CA THR A 201 1.73 -4.75 29.66
C THR A 201 0.33 -5.33 29.85
N SER A 202 -0.72 -4.52 29.77
CA SER A 202 -2.12 -4.96 29.68
C SER A 202 -2.55 -5.36 28.25
N ALA A 203 -1.73 -5.06 27.23
CA ALA A 203 -1.85 -5.65 25.90
C ALA A 203 -1.08 -6.98 25.87
N ILE A 204 -1.83 -8.08 25.99
CA ILE A 204 -1.32 -9.44 26.14
C ILE A 204 -1.36 -10.16 24.79
N LEU A 205 -0.22 -10.57 24.29
CA LEU A 205 -0.08 -11.43 23.12
C LEU A 205 0.16 -12.86 23.62
N SER A 206 -0.85 -13.72 23.50
CA SER A 206 -0.86 -15.08 24.06
C SER A 206 -1.13 -16.10 22.96
N VAL A 207 -0.06 -16.73 22.45
CA VAL A 207 -0.13 -17.57 21.25
C VAL A 207 0.01 -19.05 21.60
N THR A 208 -0.92 -19.89 21.14
CA THR A 208 -0.98 -21.30 21.57
C THR A 208 0.13 -22.15 20.97
N SER A 209 0.25 -22.22 19.64
CA SER A 209 1.16 -23.16 18.96
C SER A 209 1.93 -22.47 17.83
N ASN A 210 2.56 -21.34 18.16
CA ASN A 210 3.39 -20.55 17.26
C ASN A 210 4.20 -19.53 18.08
N HIS A 211 5.11 -18.81 17.44
CA HIS A 211 5.82 -17.68 18.03
C HIS A 211 4.88 -16.48 18.21
N VAL A 212 5.14 -15.65 19.23
CA VAL A 212 4.37 -14.42 19.44
C VAL A 212 4.75 -13.38 18.38
N ILE A 213 6.04 -13.01 18.34
CA ILE A 213 6.62 -12.15 17.30
C ILE A 213 7.82 -12.88 16.71
N ALA A 214 7.77 -13.14 15.40
CA ALA A 214 8.88 -13.80 14.71
C ALA A 214 9.21 -13.17 13.37
N THR A 215 10.50 -13.08 13.08
CA THR A 215 11.03 -12.73 11.75
C THR A 215 11.56 -14.01 11.09
N VAL A 216 11.08 -14.29 9.88
CA VAL A 216 11.52 -15.45 9.08
C VAL A 216 12.29 -15.05 7.82
N VAL A 217 12.54 -13.74 7.66
CA VAL A 217 13.31 -13.14 6.58
C VAL A 217 14.31 -12.14 7.14
N PRO A 218 15.46 -11.90 6.48
CA PRO A 218 16.46 -10.97 6.99
C PRO A 218 15.93 -9.54 7.03
N LEU A 219 15.86 -8.91 8.21
CA LEU A 219 15.40 -7.53 8.34
C LEU A 219 16.47 -6.54 7.87
N ALA A 220 16.13 -5.74 6.86
CA ALA A 220 16.96 -4.64 6.40
C ALA A 220 16.88 -3.39 7.32
N ASN A 221 15.82 -3.30 8.12
CA ASN A 221 15.53 -2.17 8.99
C ASN A 221 15.18 -2.67 10.40
N LEU A 222 15.04 -1.74 11.35
CA LEU A 222 14.78 -2.06 12.76
C LEU A 222 13.30 -2.40 13.03
N LEU A 223 13.07 -3.53 13.72
CA LEU A 223 11.80 -3.82 14.41
C LEU A 223 11.93 -3.47 15.89
N SER A 224 11.06 -2.63 16.42
CA SER A 224 11.02 -2.26 17.85
C SER A 224 9.75 -2.78 18.51
N ILE A 225 9.88 -3.36 19.71
CA ILE A 225 8.79 -3.89 20.53
C ILE A 225 8.74 -3.10 21.84
N VAL A 226 7.63 -2.44 22.13
CA VAL A 226 7.52 -1.50 23.25
C VAL A 226 6.30 -1.84 24.10
N GLY A 227 6.50 -2.16 25.38
CA GLY A 227 5.42 -2.28 26.34
C GLY A 227 4.33 -3.28 25.92
N LEU A 228 4.59 -4.58 26.00
CA LEU A 228 3.60 -5.63 25.72
C LEU A 228 3.83 -6.78 26.70
N LYS A 229 2.79 -7.57 26.99
CA LYS A 229 2.98 -8.88 27.63
C LYS A 229 3.01 -9.97 26.58
N LEU A 230 4.04 -10.81 26.59
CA LEU A 230 4.23 -11.89 25.61
C LEU A 230 4.16 -13.25 26.32
N ALA A 231 3.37 -14.18 25.79
CA ALA A 231 3.22 -15.53 26.31
C ALA A 231 2.95 -16.56 25.20
N THR A 232 3.35 -17.80 25.44
CA THR A 232 2.96 -18.96 24.62
C THR A 232 2.55 -20.14 25.49
N THR A 233 1.75 -21.08 24.95
CA THR A 233 1.17 -22.19 25.77
C THR A 233 1.64 -23.59 25.37
N THR A 234 1.52 -23.98 24.11
CA THR A 234 1.83 -25.34 23.61
C THR A 234 3.18 -25.39 22.94
N ALA A 235 3.52 -24.37 22.14
CA ALA A 235 4.78 -24.26 21.44
C ALA A 235 5.10 -22.80 21.10
N GLY A 236 6.35 -22.55 20.74
CA GLY A 236 6.81 -21.27 20.21
C GLY A 236 7.45 -20.35 21.24
N ASP A 237 8.22 -19.42 20.71
CA ASP A 237 9.01 -18.41 21.42
C ASP A 237 8.21 -17.11 21.56
N CYS A 238 8.48 -16.29 22.57
CA CYS A 238 7.89 -14.95 22.62
C CYS A 238 8.49 -14.04 21.54
N ILE A 239 9.82 -13.90 21.50
CA ILE A 239 10.52 -13.19 20.43
C ILE A 239 11.46 -14.17 19.73
N ARG A 240 11.27 -14.35 18.41
CA ARG A 240 12.20 -15.13 17.59
C ARG A 240 12.74 -14.30 16.42
N ASN A 241 14.06 -14.12 16.40
CA ASN A 241 14.75 -13.64 15.22
C ASN A 241 15.44 -14.81 14.53
N SER A 242 14.81 -15.36 13.48
CA SER A 242 15.32 -16.56 12.77
C SER A 242 16.03 -16.24 11.47
N ALA A 243 16.36 -14.97 11.26
CA ALA A 243 17.10 -14.49 10.11
C ALA A 243 18.03 -13.34 10.53
N GLY A 244 18.81 -12.79 9.60
CA GLY A 244 19.64 -11.62 9.88
C GLY A 244 18.82 -10.37 10.23
N GLY A 245 19.40 -9.42 10.95
CA GLY A 245 18.79 -8.13 11.25
C GLY A 245 18.47 -7.94 12.73
N THR A 246 17.88 -6.80 13.08
CA THR A 246 17.83 -6.32 14.47
C THR A 246 16.40 -6.17 14.98
N ILE A 247 16.13 -6.78 16.14
CA ILE A 247 14.92 -6.56 16.94
C ILE A 247 15.30 -5.87 18.25
N TRP A 248 14.65 -4.77 18.58
CA TRP A 248 14.73 -4.14 19.89
C TRP A 248 13.49 -4.44 20.72
N PHE A 249 13.67 -4.55 22.03
CA PHE A 249 12.55 -4.53 22.96
C PHE A 249 12.81 -3.65 24.19
N THR A 250 11.74 -3.08 24.75
CA THR A 250 11.77 -2.24 25.95
C THR A 250 10.43 -2.28 26.68
N GLY A 251 10.44 -2.32 28.02
CA GLY A 251 9.22 -2.32 28.83
C GLY A 251 8.32 -3.55 28.66
N THR A 252 8.80 -4.61 27.99
CA THR A 252 8.05 -5.84 27.75
C THR A 252 7.89 -6.67 29.03
N GLU A 253 6.79 -7.39 29.17
CA GLU A 253 6.61 -8.42 30.19
C GLU A 253 6.65 -9.80 29.52
N PHE A 254 7.55 -10.68 29.96
CA PHE A 254 7.56 -12.07 29.52
C PHE A 254 6.76 -12.93 30.50
N GLY A 255 5.58 -13.37 30.07
CA GLY A 255 4.74 -14.33 30.77
C GLY A 255 5.18 -15.78 30.53
N ALA A 256 4.33 -16.76 30.85
CA ALA A 256 4.66 -18.16 30.61
C ALA A 256 4.89 -18.43 29.11
N CYS A 257 5.91 -19.21 28.78
CA CYS A 257 6.29 -19.52 27.41
C CYS A 257 6.65 -21.00 27.27
N ALA A 258 6.11 -21.65 26.25
CA ALA A 258 6.35 -23.05 25.96
C ALA A 258 7.79 -23.33 25.48
N ALA A 259 8.40 -22.41 24.73
CA ALA A 259 9.79 -22.50 24.28
C ALA A 259 10.64 -21.42 24.95
N ASN A 260 11.20 -20.46 24.22
CA ASN A 260 12.10 -19.44 24.77
C ASN A 260 11.42 -18.07 24.85
N HIS A 261 11.70 -17.29 25.89
CA HIS A 261 11.25 -15.88 25.87
C HIS A 261 11.92 -15.12 24.72
N ILE A 262 13.22 -15.32 24.52
CA ILE A 262 13.99 -14.62 23.49
C ILE A 262 14.90 -15.62 22.78
N ASN A 263 14.82 -15.67 21.45
CA ASN A 263 15.58 -16.59 20.62
C ASN A 263 16.20 -15.87 19.42
N ALA A 264 17.51 -15.66 19.45
CA ALA A 264 18.31 -15.23 18.30
C ALA A 264 18.90 -16.46 17.61
N ASP A 265 18.37 -16.81 16.43
CA ASP A 265 18.40 -18.16 15.87
C ASP A 265 19.00 -18.25 14.46
N ALA A 266 19.84 -17.29 14.07
CA ALA A 266 20.53 -17.31 12.78
C ALA A 266 21.76 -16.40 12.80
N ALA A 267 22.62 -16.56 11.79
CA ALA A 267 23.76 -15.68 11.60
C ALA A 267 23.27 -14.24 11.37
N GLY A 268 23.77 -13.31 12.19
CA GLY A 268 23.36 -11.91 12.14
C GLY A 268 21.98 -11.62 12.74
N ALA A 269 21.32 -12.60 13.36
CA ALA A 269 20.11 -12.38 14.13
C ALA A 269 20.48 -11.65 15.43
N ILE A 270 20.07 -10.39 15.57
CA ILE A 270 20.33 -9.56 16.74
C ILE A 270 19.02 -9.31 17.47
N VAL A 271 19.01 -9.58 18.78
CA VAL A 271 17.94 -9.14 19.68
C VAL A 271 18.55 -8.32 20.81
N GLU A 272 18.10 -7.08 20.99
CA GLU A 272 18.67 -6.15 21.96
C GLU A 272 17.61 -5.58 22.91
N CYS A 273 17.92 -5.68 24.21
CA CYS A 273 17.16 -5.07 25.29
C CYS A 273 17.57 -3.60 25.42
N ARG A 274 16.67 -2.67 25.09
CA ARG A 274 16.93 -1.23 25.11
C ARG A 274 16.40 -0.51 26.35
N GLY A 275 15.55 -1.14 27.15
CA GLY A 275 15.05 -0.62 28.43
C GLY A 275 14.71 -1.72 29.42
N SER A 276 14.48 -1.37 30.68
CA SER A 276 14.11 -2.33 31.73
C SER A 276 12.78 -3.04 31.41
N TYR A 277 12.63 -4.25 31.91
CA TYR A 277 11.51 -5.15 31.56
C TYR A 277 11.20 -6.12 32.71
N THR A 278 10.11 -6.87 32.59
CA THR A 278 9.62 -7.77 33.64
C THR A 278 9.51 -9.21 33.14
N ILE A 279 9.71 -10.18 34.03
CA ILE A 279 9.53 -11.62 33.78
C ILE A 279 8.56 -12.15 34.84
N THR A 280 7.40 -12.64 34.42
CA THR A 280 6.34 -13.16 35.31
C THR A 280 6.01 -14.63 35.09
N GLY A 281 6.53 -15.26 34.03
CA GLY A 281 6.37 -16.68 33.79
C GLY A 281 7.68 -17.38 33.44
N GLY A 282 7.69 -18.71 33.53
CA GLY A 282 8.82 -19.55 33.15
C GLY A 282 8.85 -19.89 31.66
N ALA A 283 9.99 -20.42 31.21
CA ALA A 283 10.24 -20.83 29.82
C ALA A 283 11.26 -21.98 29.77
N THR A 284 11.59 -22.46 28.58
CA THR A 284 12.76 -23.33 28.38
C THR A 284 14.05 -22.54 28.64
N ASN A 285 14.19 -21.37 28.02
CA ASN A 285 15.22 -20.39 28.33
C ASN A 285 14.61 -18.99 28.41
N HIS A 286 15.17 -18.11 29.25
CA HIS A 286 14.81 -16.70 29.13
C HIS A 286 15.46 -16.10 27.88
N VAL A 287 16.73 -16.38 27.66
CA VAL A 287 17.41 -16.01 26.43
C VAL A 287 18.18 -17.19 25.87
N ILE A 288 18.05 -17.41 24.57
CA ILE A 288 18.93 -18.26 23.80
C ILE A 288 19.51 -17.51 22.60
N ALA A 289 20.82 -17.64 22.41
CA ALA A 289 21.53 -17.22 21.21
C ALA A 289 22.19 -18.44 20.57
N ARG A 290 21.90 -18.70 19.30
CA ARG A 290 22.41 -19.86 18.56
C ARG A 290 22.61 -19.60 17.08
N TYR A 291 23.38 -20.47 16.42
CA TYR A 291 23.71 -20.38 15.00
C TYR A 291 24.31 -19.02 14.59
N GLY A 292 25.18 -18.46 15.44
CA GLY A 292 25.74 -17.11 15.24
C GLY A 292 24.80 -15.95 15.59
N GLY A 293 23.68 -16.23 16.26
CA GLY A 293 22.79 -15.21 16.81
C GLY A 293 23.44 -14.46 17.98
N PHE A 294 22.97 -13.23 18.20
CA PHE A 294 23.52 -12.32 19.20
C PHE A 294 22.41 -11.68 20.03
N PHE A 295 22.47 -11.86 21.34
CA PHE A 295 21.64 -11.13 22.28
C PHE A 295 22.45 -10.10 23.04
N ARG A 296 21.87 -8.90 23.26
CA ARG A 296 22.47 -7.85 24.08
C ARG A 296 21.52 -7.25 25.10
N MET A 297 22.02 -7.12 26.32
CA MET A 297 21.41 -6.35 27.41
C MET A 297 22.53 -5.72 28.24
N THR A 298 22.78 -4.43 28.06
CA THR A 298 23.85 -3.71 28.78
C THR A 298 23.26 -2.68 29.72
N SER A 299 23.60 -2.76 31.01
CA SER A 299 23.16 -1.79 32.03
C SER A 299 21.64 -1.59 32.06
N ARG A 300 20.90 -2.70 32.12
CA ARG A 300 19.44 -2.73 32.23
C ARG A 300 18.99 -3.54 33.44
N THR A 301 17.74 -3.37 33.85
CA THR A 301 17.14 -4.15 34.93
C THR A 301 16.07 -5.09 34.38
N ALA A 302 16.15 -6.36 34.77
CA ALA A 302 15.09 -7.34 34.61
C ALA A 302 14.47 -7.66 35.97
N THR A 303 13.17 -7.42 36.13
CA THR A 303 12.45 -7.71 37.37
C THR A 303 11.70 -9.02 37.24
N LEU A 304 11.95 -9.97 38.13
CA LEU A 304 11.34 -11.29 38.18
C LEU A 304 10.28 -11.33 39.28
N SER A 305 9.09 -11.82 38.95
CA SER A 305 8.00 -12.05 39.90
C SER A 305 7.49 -13.48 39.79
N GLY A 306 7.09 -14.08 40.91
CA GLY A 306 6.52 -15.44 40.95
C GLY A 306 7.53 -16.59 40.82
N THR A 307 8.83 -16.34 40.97
CA THR A 307 9.92 -17.31 40.84
C THR A 307 9.86 -18.13 39.53
N PRO A 308 10.00 -17.50 38.36
CA PRO A 308 9.99 -18.19 37.07
C PRO A 308 10.95 -19.39 37.00
N ALA A 309 10.52 -20.48 36.37
CA ALA A 309 11.34 -21.66 36.16
C ALA A 309 11.89 -21.70 34.72
N PHE A 310 13.20 -21.98 34.59
CA PHE A 310 13.86 -22.16 33.30
C PHE A 310 14.40 -23.58 33.16
N SER A 311 13.73 -24.40 32.34
CA SER A 311 14.00 -25.84 32.30
C SER A 311 15.36 -26.21 31.69
N THR A 312 15.92 -25.34 30.83
CA THR A 312 17.29 -25.49 30.30
C THR A 312 18.26 -24.57 31.03
N ALA A 313 18.13 -23.24 30.84
CA ALA A 313 18.90 -22.24 31.55
C ALA A 313 18.24 -20.85 31.45
N PHE A 314 18.55 -19.94 32.38
CA PHE A 314 18.15 -18.54 32.24
C PHE A 314 18.81 -17.93 31.00
N ALA A 315 20.14 -18.01 30.90
CA ALA A 315 20.90 -17.59 29.72
C ALA A 315 21.56 -18.77 29.01
N ASN A 316 21.27 -18.97 27.73
CA ASN A 316 21.82 -20.05 26.93
C ASN A 316 22.51 -19.51 25.68
N ALA A 317 23.76 -19.91 25.46
CA ALA A 317 24.47 -19.66 24.22
C ALA A 317 25.03 -21.00 23.70
N THR A 318 24.73 -21.32 22.45
CA THR A 318 25.19 -22.54 21.79
C THR A 318 25.53 -22.27 20.33
N THR A 319 26.28 -23.15 19.67
CA THR A 319 26.53 -23.11 18.22
C THR A 319 26.95 -21.71 17.75
N ASN A 320 28.07 -21.23 18.30
CA ASN A 320 28.63 -19.90 18.03
C ASN A 320 27.73 -18.71 18.39
N GLY A 321 26.65 -18.92 19.14
CA GLY A 321 25.81 -17.84 19.65
C GLY A 321 26.51 -17.00 20.71
N THR A 322 26.04 -15.77 20.90
CA THR A 322 26.59 -14.86 21.93
C THR A 322 25.47 -14.21 22.74
N VAL A 323 25.59 -14.28 24.06
CA VAL A 323 24.74 -13.53 25.01
C VAL A 323 25.60 -12.53 25.75
N LEU A 324 25.40 -11.24 25.49
CA LEU A 324 26.06 -10.14 26.20
C LEU A 324 25.09 -9.52 27.20
N ALA A 325 25.35 -9.67 28.49
CA ALA A 325 24.50 -9.19 29.58
C ALA A 325 25.24 -8.30 30.60
N ASN A 326 26.25 -7.55 30.15
CA ASN A 326 27.18 -6.85 31.03
C ASN A 326 26.54 -5.68 31.80
N GLY A 327 26.87 -5.57 33.09
CA GLY A 327 26.37 -4.51 33.97
C GLY A 327 24.85 -4.52 34.20
N SER A 328 24.17 -5.61 33.84
CA SER A 328 22.73 -5.77 34.00
C SER A 328 22.36 -6.31 35.37
N THR A 329 21.19 -5.92 35.88
CA THR A 329 20.68 -6.31 37.20
C THR A 329 19.45 -7.18 37.07
N PHE A 330 19.41 -8.28 37.82
CA PHE A 330 18.24 -9.16 37.93
C PHE A 330 17.68 -9.07 39.36
N SER A 331 16.43 -8.62 39.49
CA SER A 331 15.76 -8.46 40.79
C SER A 331 14.67 -9.51 40.95
N GLY A 332 14.72 -10.31 42.02
CA GLY A 332 13.83 -11.46 42.21
C GLY A 332 14.50 -12.81 41.93
N ALA A 333 13.82 -13.90 42.26
CA ALA A 333 14.36 -15.25 42.16
C ALA A 333 13.90 -15.96 40.87
N ALA A 334 14.67 -16.95 40.43
CA ALA A 334 14.29 -17.92 39.41
C ALA A 334 14.79 -19.32 39.80
N THR A 335 14.18 -20.37 39.24
CA THR A 335 14.66 -21.75 39.36
C THR A 335 15.22 -22.26 38.03
N GLY A 336 16.09 -23.27 38.11
CA GLY A 336 16.80 -23.80 36.95
C GLY A 336 18.24 -23.31 36.85
N LYS A 337 18.91 -23.66 35.76
CA LYS A 337 20.33 -23.36 35.54
C LYS A 337 20.51 -21.86 35.27
N ARG A 338 21.50 -21.22 35.91
CA ARG A 338 21.79 -19.79 35.67
C ARG A 338 22.25 -19.51 34.25
N TYR A 339 23.14 -20.35 33.72
CA TYR A 339 23.63 -20.20 32.36
C TYR A 339 24.10 -21.53 31.77
N GLN A 340 24.08 -21.63 30.44
CA GLN A 340 24.70 -22.71 29.67
C GLN A 340 25.43 -22.12 28.47
N ALA A 341 26.75 -22.31 28.39
CA ALA A 341 27.53 -21.96 27.22
C ALA A 341 28.18 -23.21 26.62
N ASP A 342 27.85 -23.57 25.39
CA ASP A 342 28.42 -24.73 24.71
C ASP A 342 28.68 -24.49 23.21
N ALA A 343 29.33 -25.46 22.55
CA ALA A 343 29.60 -25.42 21.10
C ALA A 343 30.19 -24.08 20.61
N ASN A 344 31.30 -23.68 21.23
CA ASN A 344 32.06 -22.44 20.96
C ASN A 344 31.27 -21.14 21.15
N ALA A 345 30.17 -21.16 21.90
CA ALA A 345 29.38 -19.98 22.21
C ALA A 345 29.96 -19.18 23.39
N VAL A 346 29.56 -17.91 23.50
CA VAL A 346 30.03 -17.02 24.57
C VAL A 346 28.86 -16.42 25.33
N ILE A 347 28.91 -16.51 26.66
CA ILE A 347 28.08 -15.71 27.56
C ILE A 347 28.99 -14.72 28.27
N ASN A 348 28.77 -13.43 28.04
CA ASN A 348 29.56 -12.36 28.63
C ASN A 348 28.71 -11.56 29.62
N SER A 349 28.95 -11.81 30.91
CA SER A 349 28.40 -11.10 32.06
C SER A 349 29.15 -9.82 32.42
N GLY A 350 30.34 -9.62 31.85
CA GLY A 350 31.23 -8.50 32.16
C GLY A 350 31.80 -8.56 33.57
N GLY A 351 32.13 -9.76 34.06
CA GLY A 351 32.64 -9.96 35.42
C GLY A 351 31.57 -10.04 36.51
N GLY A 352 30.31 -10.34 36.18
CA GLY A 352 29.21 -10.48 37.14
C GLY A 352 29.29 -11.71 38.05
N GLY A 353 30.29 -12.57 37.84
CA GLY A 353 30.52 -13.80 38.59
C GLY A 353 29.50 -14.91 38.28
N ALA A 354 29.72 -16.13 38.81
CA ALA A 354 28.89 -17.30 38.49
C ALA A 354 27.41 -17.20 38.94
N SER A 355 27.04 -16.14 39.67
CA SER A 355 25.68 -15.85 40.12
C SER A 355 25.03 -14.65 39.41
N HIS A 356 25.66 -14.10 38.36
CA HIS A 356 25.12 -12.93 37.64
C HIS A 356 23.68 -13.13 37.17
N PHE A 357 23.40 -14.27 36.55
CA PHE A 357 22.06 -14.65 36.11
C PHE A 357 21.31 -15.37 37.24
N PRO A 358 19.99 -15.15 37.40
CA PRO A 358 19.20 -15.80 38.43
C PRO A 358 18.99 -17.29 38.10
N GLY A 359 18.86 -18.11 39.15
CA GLY A 359 18.69 -19.55 39.02
C GLY A 359 19.16 -20.30 40.26
N SER A 360 18.49 -21.43 40.55
CA SER A 360 18.79 -22.31 41.68
C SER A 360 19.90 -23.31 41.40
N VAL A 361 20.25 -23.55 40.14
CA VAL A 361 21.28 -24.51 39.72
C VAL A 361 22.47 -23.77 39.11
N ALA A 362 23.69 -24.18 39.47
CA ALA A 362 24.93 -23.59 38.94
C ALA A 362 25.00 -23.66 37.41
N GLY A 363 25.58 -22.64 36.79
CA GLY A 363 25.78 -22.62 35.33
C GLY A 363 26.84 -23.61 34.86
N THR A 364 26.84 -23.91 33.56
CA THR A 364 27.76 -24.89 32.93
C THR A 364 28.39 -24.33 31.67
N THR A 365 29.65 -24.70 31.44
CA THR A 365 30.36 -24.52 30.18
C THR A 365 30.79 -25.87 29.62
N ALA A 366 30.75 -26.06 28.30
CA ALA A 366 31.18 -27.30 27.63
C ALA A 366 31.63 -27.04 26.19
N THR A 367 32.38 -27.95 25.57
CA THR A 367 32.66 -27.94 24.11
C THR A 367 33.13 -26.56 23.59
N GLY A 368 34.11 -25.96 24.26
CA GLY A 368 34.66 -24.65 23.91
C GLY A 368 33.80 -23.44 24.28
N GLY A 369 32.61 -23.64 24.85
CA GLY A 369 31.75 -22.57 25.35
C GLY A 369 32.40 -21.81 26.52
N GLN A 370 32.22 -20.49 26.55
CA GLN A 370 32.84 -19.62 27.54
C GLN A 370 31.80 -18.82 28.31
N TYR A 371 32.05 -18.65 29.62
CA TYR A 371 31.34 -17.75 30.49
C TYR A 371 32.35 -16.76 31.08
N ILE A 372 32.19 -15.47 30.77
CA ILE A 372 33.16 -14.41 31.10
C ILE A 372 32.51 -13.20 31.78
#